data_AF-A0A453AVR1-F1
#
_entry.id   AF-A0A453AVR1-F1
#
_cell.length_a   1.000
_cell.length_b   1.000
_cell.length_c   1.000
_cell.angle_alpha   90.00
_cell.angle_beta   90.00
_cell.angle_gamma   90.00
#
_symmetry.space_group_name_H-M   'P 1'
#
loop_
_entity.id
_entity.type
_entity.pdbx_description
1 polymer ?
#
loop_
_entity_poly.entity_id
_entity_poly.type
_entity_poly.pdbx_seq_one_letter_code
_entity_poly.pdbx_strand_id
1 'polypeptide(L)'
;QNWIKDLVWKQVDLNYPNMPDAKVHTGFYSAYNNTLLRPAITNAVRKARRLYGDISVIVTGHSMGGAMASFCALDLAISLGSDSVHLMTFGQPRIGNAAFASYFEQYVPSAIRVTHEHDIVPHLPPYFFFLPHLTYHHFPREVWEHDVDGNTTFRVCDGSGEDPDCCRSVFALFLSASDHLTYMGVEIAADDWSTCRIVMAQSVERLQLYLASNVITSKIPVDIIIADHSVQTDPSSSS
;
A
#
# COMPACT_ATOMS: atom_id res chain seq x y z
N GLN A 1 -2.92 14.24 17.87
CA GLN A 1 -3.13 15.17 16.74
C GLN A 1 -4.18 14.57 15.81
N ASN A 2 -5.04 15.39 15.20
CA ASN A 2 -6.15 14.92 14.39
C ASN A 2 -5.67 14.69 12.93
N TRP A 3 -4.81 13.69 12.74
CA TRP A 3 -4.10 13.37 11.48
C TRP A 3 -5.05 13.22 10.27
N ILE A 4 -6.29 12.79 10.51
CA ILE A 4 -7.36 12.71 9.51
C ILE A 4 -7.67 14.10 8.95
N LYS A 5 -7.68 15.15 9.77
CA LYS A 5 -7.89 16.53 9.29
C LYS A 5 -6.74 16.98 8.40
N ASP A 6 -5.50 16.61 8.71
CA ASP A 6 -4.35 16.93 7.86
C ASP A 6 -4.40 16.18 6.52
N LEU A 7 -4.97 14.97 6.51
CA LEU A 7 -5.19 14.16 5.31
C LEU A 7 -6.29 14.76 4.40
N VAL A 8 -7.34 15.31 5.01
CA VAL A 8 -8.50 15.87 4.31
C VAL A 8 -8.25 17.28 3.78
N TRP A 9 -7.49 18.13 4.50
CA TRP A 9 -7.47 19.58 4.27
C TRP A 9 -6.39 20.08 3.30
N LYS A 10 -5.50 19.21 2.80
CA LYS A 10 -4.46 19.55 1.81
C LYS A 10 -4.73 19.04 0.39
N GLN A 11 -6.00 18.97 0.00
CA GLN A 11 -6.41 18.70 -1.38
C GLN A 11 -6.07 19.89 -2.29
N VAL A 12 -4.84 19.91 -2.79
CA VAL A 12 -4.45 20.72 -3.94
C VAL A 12 -3.93 19.74 -4.98
N ASP A 13 -4.55 19.73 -6.15
CA ASP A 13 -4.16 18.84 -7.23
C ASP A 13 -2.93 19.40 -7.94
N LEU A 14 -1.90 18.57 -8.10
CA LEU A 14 -0.70 18.88 -8.88
C LEU A 14 -0.69 18.05 -10.16
N ASN A 15 -0.35 18.67 -11.29
CA ASN A 15 -0.18 17.96 -12.56
C ASN A 15 1.06 17.05 -12.47
N TYR A 16 0.86 15.75 -12.66
CA TYR A 16 1.98 14.81 -12.59
C TYR A 16 2.91 15.00 -13.81
N PRO A 17 4.24 15.04 -13.61
CA PRO A 17 5.17 15.31 -14.72
C PRO A 17 5.07 14.26 -15.83
N ASN A 18 5.04 14.72 -17.09
CA ASN A 18 5.04 13.88 -18.29
C ASN A 18 3.85 12.91 -18.43
N MET A 19 2.76 13.13 -17.69
CA MET A 19 1.51 12.35 -17.81
C MET A 19 0.35 13.32 -18.05
N PRO A 20 -0.10 13.49 -19.31
CA PRO A 20 -1.21 14.38 -19.64
C PRO A 20 -2.46 14.08 -18.80
N ASP A 21 -3.12 15.13 -18.33
CA ASP A 21 -4.35 15.09 -17.51
C ASP A 21 -4.24 14.38 -16.15
N ALA A 22 -3.08 13.79 -15.83
CA ALA A 22 -2.84 13.13 -14.56
C ALA A 22 -2.64 14.18 -13.45
N LYS A 23 -3.47 14.07 -12.42
CA LYS A 23 -3.44 14.93 -11.23
C LYS A 23 -3.23 14.09 -9.99
N VAL A 24 -2.43 14.61 -9.06
CA VAL A 24 -2.06 13.92 -7.81
C VAL A 24 -2.21 14.82 -6.59
N HIS A 25 -2.37 14.19 -5.43
CA HIS A 25 -2.48 14.89 -4.15
C HIS A 25 -1.13 15.55 -3.81
N THR A 26 -1.09 16.89 -3.80
CA THR A 26 0.16 17.66 -3.59
C THR A 26 0.89 17.26 -2.32
N GLY A 27 0.16 16.99 -1.22
CA GLY A 27 0.76 16.62 0.05
C GLY A 27 1.57 15.32 -0.03
N PHE A 28 0.98 14.27 -0.61
CA PHE A 28 1.65 12.97 -0.72
C PHE A 28 2.77 13.00 -1.74
N TYR A 29 2.52 13.62 -2.89
CA TYR A 29 3.55 13.78 -3.92
C TYR A 29 4.75 14.56 -3.40
N SER A 30 4.54 15.67 -2.68
CA SER A 30 5.64 16.46 -2.11
C SER A 30 6.40 15.70 -1.02
N ALA A 31 5.70 14.93 -0.18
CA ALA A 31 6.34 14.13 0.87
C ALA A 31 7.33 13.10 0.30
N TYR A 32 7.02 12.53 -0.86
CA TYR A 32 7.91 11.64 -1.58
C TYR A 32 8.96 12.39 -2.42
N ASN A 33 8.52 13.29 -3.31
CA ASN A 33 9.34 13.88 -4.36
C ASN A 33 10.24 15.02 -3.89
N ASN A 34 9.80 15.82 -2.92
CA ASN A 34 10.50 17.04 -2.50
C ASN A 34 11.33 16.83 -1.23
N THR A 35 11.65 15.59 -0.90
CA THR A 35 12.46 15.22 0.27
C THR A 35 13.71 14.46 -0.16
N LEU A 36 14.65 14.28 0.77
CA LEU A 36 15.85 13.46 0.56
C LEU A 36 15.53 11.97 0.37
N LEU A 37 14.27 11.55 0.58
CA LEU A 37 13.84 10.16 0.46
C LEU A 37 14.00 9.63 -0.97
N ARG A 38 13.46 10.34 -1.97
CA ARG A 38 13.54 9.91 -3.37
C ARG A 38 14.98 9.64 -3.85
N PRO A 39 15.95 10.59 -3.72
CA PRO A 39 17.32 10.32 -4.13
C PRO A 39 18.01 9.25 -3.26
N ALA A 40 17.71 9.16 -1.96
CA ALA A 40 18.27 8.13 -1.11
C ALA A 40 17.81 6.71 -1.52
N ILE A 41 16.50 6.53 -1.75
CA ILE A 41 15.92 5.25 -2.16
C ILE A 41 16.45 4.83 -3.53
N THR A 42 16.39 5.73 -4.52
CA THR A 42 16.85 5.40 -5.89
C THR A 42 18.33 5.04 -5.92
N ASN A 43 19.18 5.73 -5.13
CA ASN A 43 20.60 5.38 -5.01
C ASN A 43 20.81 4.04 -4.29
N ALA A 44 20.07 3.76 -3.23
CA ALA A 44 20.15 2.49 -2.49
C ALA A 44 19.76 1.30 -3.37
N VAL A 45 18.65 1.42 -4.12
CA VAL A 45 18.19 0.37 -5.04
C VAL A 45 19.20 0.15 -6.17
N ARG A 46 19.73 1.22 -6.77
CA ARG A 46 20.80 1.11 -7.79
C ARG A 46 22.05 0.44 -7.24
N LYS A 47 22.45 0.76 -6.00
CA LYS A 47 23.60 0.12 -5.35
C LYS A 47 23.33 -1.36 -5.11
N ALA A 48 22.14 -1.72 -4.62
CA ALA A 48 21.75 -3.11 -4.40
C ALA A 48 21.78 -3.92 -5.70
N ARG A 49 21.21 -3.40 -6.79
CA ARG A 49 21.23 -4.08 -8.10
C ARG A 49 22.63 -4.25 -8.68
N ARG A 50 23.56 -3.32 -8.41
CA ARG A 50 24.97 -3.49 -8.80
C ARG A 50 25.67 -4.61 -8.03
N LEU A 51 25.26 -4.86 -6.78
CA LEU A 51 25.88 -5.87 -5.91
C LEU A 51 25.25 -7.26 -6.09
N TYR A 52 23.95 -7.30 -6.32
CA TYR A 52 23.17 -8.55 -6.28
C TYR A 52 22.52 -8.91 -7.63
N GLY A 53 22.75 -8.12 -8.69
CA GLY A 53 22.17 -8.34 -10.02
C GLY A 53 20.77 -7.73 -10.16
N ASP A 54 20.03 -8.18 -11.17
CA ASP A 54 18.68 -7.69 -11.48
C ASP A 54 17.62 -8.26 -10.53
N ILE A 55 17.74 -7.89 -9.25
CA ILE A 55 16.78 -8.24 -8.20
C ILE A 55 15.49 -7.43 -8.36
N SER A 56 14.34 -8.10 -8.13
CA SER A 56 13.05 -7.44 -8.02
C SER A 56 12.96 -6.62 -6.73
N VAL A 57 12.19 -5.52 -6.79
CA VAL A 57 12.00 -4.61 -5.67
C VAL A 57 10.55 -4.66 -5.21
N ILE A 58 10.34 -4.92 -3.92
CA ILE A 58 9.02 -4.80 -3.29
C ILE A 58 8.99 -3.47 -2.53
N VAL A 59 8.00 -2.64 -2.85
CA VAL A 59 7.73 -1.40 -2.15
C VAL A 59 6.48 -1.59 -1.31
N THR A 60 6.54 -1.17 -0.05
CA THR A 60 5.41 -1.29 0.86
C THR A 60 5.29 -0.06 1.75
N GLY A 61 4.09 0.14 2.30
CA GLY A 61 3.79 1.25 3.19
C GLY A 61 2.38 1.18 3.73
N HIS A 62 2.19 1.72 4.93
CA HIS A 62 0.91 1.85 5.61
C HIS A 62 0.46 3.31 5.61
N SER A 63 -0.84 3.58 5.52
CA SER A 63 -1.41 4.93 5.64
C SER A 63 -0.81 5.93 4.64
N MET A 64 -0.38 7.10 5.10
CA MET A 64 0.42 8.08 4.34
C MET A 64 1.69 7.45 3.73
N GLY A 65 2.31 6.51 4.43
CA GLY A 65 3.43 5.73 3.90
C GLY A 65 3.04 4.87 2.70
N GLY A 66 1.80 4.37 2.65
CA GLY A 66 1.23 3.68 1.48
C GLY A 66 1.12 4.61 0.27
N ALA A 67 0.67 5.85 0.47
CA ALA A 67 0.64 6.86 -0.60
C ALA A 67 2.04 7.19 -1.14
N MET A 68 3.02 7.34 -0.25
CA MET A 68 4.42 7.57 -0.63
C MET A 68 5.04 6.35 -1.32
N ALA A 69 4.72 5.14 -0.85
CA ALA A 69 5.14 3.88 -1.45
C ALA A 69 4.62 3.75 -2.89
N SER A 70 3.39 4.19 -3.17
CA SER A 70 2.86 4.21 -4.53
C SER A 70 3.68 5.09 -5.48
N PHE A 71 3.99 6.34 -5.09
CA PHE A 71 4.86 7.20 -5.92
C PHE A 71 6.28 6.63 -6.07
N CYS A 72 6.81 6.01 -5.02
CA CYS A 72 8.09 5.33 -5.05
C CYS A 72 8.11 4.16 -6.04
N ALA A 73 7.09 3.31 -6.01
CA ALA A 73 6.95 2.19 -6.92
C ALA A 73 6.86 2.66 -8.37
N LEU A 74 6.11 3.74 -8.63
CA LEU A 74 6.02 4.32 -9.98
C LEU A 74 7.37 4.86 -10.49
N ASP A 75 8.10 5.61 -9.67
CA ASP A 75 9.43 6.15 -10.04
C ASP A 75 10.46 5.02 -10.31
N LEU A 76 10.42 3.97 -9.48
CA LEU A 76 11.26 2.79 -9.67
C LEU A 76 10.84 2.01 -10.93
N ALA A 77 9.55 1.81 -11.17
CA ALA A 77 9.07 1.07 -12.33
C ALA A 77 9.41 1.78 -13.65
N ILE A 78 9.29 3.11 -13.70
CA ILE A 78 9.70 3.92 -14.86
C ILE A 78 11.21 3.76 -15.14
N SER A 79 12.03 3.67 -14.10
CA SER A 79 13.50 3.61 -14.25
C SER A 79 14.07 2.20 -14.41
N LEU A 80 13.40 1.19 -13.87
CA LEU A 80 13.88 -0.20 -13.80
C LEU A 80 13.10 -1.15 -14.72
N GLY A 81 11.92 -0.75 -15.19
CA GLY A 81 10.95 -1.58 -15.90
C GLY A 81 9.83 -2.09 -14.98
N SER A 82 8.62 -2.18 -15.53
CA SER A 82 7.39 -2.54 -14.80
C SER A 82 7.48 -3.88 -14.07
N ASP A 83 8.12 -4.88 -14.68
CA ASP A 83 8.21 -6.24 -14.13
C ASP A 83 9.22 -6.35 -12.96
N SER A 84 10.06 -5.33 -12.76
CA SER A 84 11.05 -5.32 -11.67
C SER A 84 10.49 -4.81 -10.34
N VAL A 85 9.26 -4.28 -10.31
CA VAL A 85 8.71 -3.58 -9.15
C VAL A 85 7.33 -4.10 -8.77
N HIS A 86 7.20 -4.50 -7.51
CA HIS A 86 5.92 -4.88 -6.91
C HIS A 86 5.56 -3.87 -5.82
N LEU A 87 4.27 -3.57 -5.70
CA LEU A 87 3.76 -2.67 -4.68
C LEU A 87 2.71 -3.38 -3.84
N MET A 88 2.85 -3.31 -2.52
CA MET A 88 1.82 -3.78 -1.58
C MET A 88 1.65 -2.78 -0.46
N THR A 89 0.47 -2.17 -0.35
CA THR A 89 0.18 -1.13 0.66
C THR A 89 -0.95 -1.54 1.57
N PHE A 90 -0.99 -0.95 2.76
CA PHE A 90 -2.04 -1.17 3.76
C PHE A 90 -2.73 0.16 4.09
N GLY A 91 -4.05 0.23 3.92
CA GLY A 91 -4.80 1.44 4.26
C GLY A 91 -4.37 2.67 3.49
N GLN A 92 -3.99 2.52 2.21
CA GLN A 92 -3.55 3.67 1.43
C GLN A 92 -4.74 4.59 1.11
N PRO A 93 -4.58 5.92 1.25
CA PRO A 93 -5.56 6.88 0.73
C PRO A 93 -5.47 6.96 -0.80
N ARG A 94 -6.47 7.55 -1.44
CA ARG A 94 -6.41 7.87 -2.87
C ARG A 94 -5.34 8.94 -3.12
N ILE A 95 -4.59 8.79 -4.21
CA ILE A 95 -3.41 9.63 -4.47
C ILE A 95 -3.47 10.45 -5.75
N GLY A 96 -4.38 10.15 -6.66
CA GLY A 96 -4.57 10.93 -7.88
C GLY A 96 -5.94 10.73 -8.51
N ASN A 97 -6.16 11.36 -9.67
CA ASN A 97 -7.39 11.24 -10.44
C ASN A 97 -7.41 9.97 -11.31
N ALA A 98 -8.53 9.74 -12.01
CA ALA A 98 -8.69 8.58 -12.91
C ALA A 98 -7.57 8.45 -13.97
N ALA A 99 -7.14 9.57 -14.58
CA ALA A 99 -6.04 9.56 -15.54
C ALA A 99 -4.75 9.05 -14.90
N PHE A 100 -4.40 9.56 -13.71
CA PHE A 100 -3.24 9.07 -12.96
C PHE A 100 -3.36 7.58 -12.61
N ALA A 101 -4.53 7.11 -12.16
CA ALA A 101 -4.77 5.70 -11.84
C ALA A 101 -4.55 4.78 -13.05
N SER A 102 -5.02 5.19 -14.24
CA SER A 102 -4.79 4.45 -15.49
C SER A 102 -3.32 4.40 -15.91
N TYR A 103 -2.56 5.50 -15.77
CA TYR A 103 -1.11 5.45 -16.01
C TYR A 103 -0.41 4.57 -14.98
N PHE A 104 -0.82 4.67 -13.72
CA PHE A 104 -0.23 3.89 -12.64
C PHE A 104 -0.30 2.39 -12.91
N GLU A 105 -1.48 1.90 -13.33
CA GLU A 105 -1.69 0.50 -13.69
C GLU A 105 -0.73 0.02 -14.80
N GLN A 106 -0.48 0.85 -15.82
CA GLN A 106 0.40 0.49 -16.93
C GLN A 106 1.86 0.33 -16.50
N TYR A 107 2.33 1.16 -15.56
CA TYR A 107 3.71 1.11 -15.08
C TYR A 107 3.90 0.13 -13.93
N VAL A 108 2.89 -0.07 -13.08
CA VAL A 108 2.98 -0.92 -11.88
C VAL A 108 1.80 -1.92 -11.86
N PRO A 109 1.75 -2.85 -12.83
CA PRO A 109 0.63 -3.81 -12.95
C PRO A 109 0.57 -4.80 -11.76
N SER A 110 1.69 -4.98 -11.06
CA SER A 110 1.80 -5.82 -9.87
C SER A 110 1.55 -5.06 -8.56
N ALA A 111 0.69 -4.03 -8.58
CA ALA A 111 0.31 -3.29 -7.40
C ALA A 111 -0.89 -3.94 -6.68
N ILE A 112 -0.86 -3.96 -5.35
CA ILE A 112 -1.93 -4.49 -4.50
C ILE A 112 -2.20 -3.49 -3.37
N ARG A 113 -3.48 -3.13 -3.20
CA ARG A 113 -3.95 -2.36 -2.05
C ARG A 113 -4.70 -3.29 -1.11
N VAL A 114 -4.27 -3.37 0.14
CA VAL A 114 -5.02 -4.04 1.20
C VAL A 114 -5.81 -2.98 1.96
N THR A 115 -7.13 -3.17 2.04
CA THR A 115 -8.07 -2.37 2.84
C THR A 115 -8.61 -3.25 3.95
N HIS A 116 -8.96 -2.68 5.10
CA HIS A 116 -9.36 -3.45 6.28
C HIS A 116 -10.67 -2.91 6.86
N GLU A 117 -11.65 -3.79 7.03
CA GLU A 117 -12.92 -3.52 7.71
C GLU A 117 -13.54 -2.17 7.28
N HIS A 118 -13.73 -1.26 8.24
CA HIS A 118 -14.33 0.04 8.05
C HIS A 118 -13.27 1.16 8.04
N ASP A 119 -12.02 0.86 7.69
CA ASP A 119 -10.94 1.83 7.68
C ASP A 119 -11.32 3.09 6.87
N ILE A 120 -11.26 4.24 7.53
CA ILE A 120 -11.56 5.55 6.94
C ILE A 120 -10.56 5.98 5.87
N VAL A 121 -9.30 5.54 5.93
CA VAL A 121 -8.22 6.12 5.11
C VAL A 121 -8.34 5.81 3.62
N PRO A 122 -8.65 4.58 3.19
CA PRO A 122 -8.95 4.28 1.80
C PRO A 122 -10.11 5.11 1.22
N HIS A 123 -10.98 5.68 2.07
CA HIS A 123 -12.09 6.52 1.66
C HIS A 123 -11.70 7.99 1.46
N LEU A 124 -10.44 8.36 1.68
CA LEU A 124 -9.94 9.72 1.58
C LEU A 124 -8.87 9.88 0.48
N PRO A 125 -8.82 11.02 -0.23
CA PRO A 125 -9.88 12.02 -0.41
C PRO A 125 -11.24 11.43 -0.78
N PRO A 126 -12.37 12.09 -0.43
CA PRO A 126 -13.71 11.54 -0.68
C PRO A 126 -13.99 11.25 -2.15
N TYR A 127 -14.78 10.21 -2.39
CA TYR A 127 -15.30 9.87 -3.71
C TYR A 127 -16.62 10.61 -3.96
N PHE A 128 -16.70 11.41 -5.03
CA PHE A 128 -17.89 12.20 -5.36
C PHE A 128 -18.62 11.64 -6.58
N PHE A 129 -19.62 10.78 -6.36
CA PHE A 129 -20.41 10.17 -7.43
C PHE A 129 -21.00 11.18 -8.43
N PHE A 130 -21.49 12.33 -7.94
CA PHE A 130 -22.09 13.37 -8.78
C PHE A 130 -21.07 14.33 -9.42
N LEU A 131 -19.79 14.28 -9.01
CA LEU A 131 -18.70 15.15 -9.49
C LEU A 131 -17.47 14.30 -9.82
N PRO A 132 -17.52 13.44 -10.85
CA PRO A 132 -16.43 12.52 -11.18
C PRO A 132 -15.13 13.24 -11.55
N HIS A 133 -15.22 14.45 -12.11
CA HIS A 133 -14.07 15.29 -12.45
C HIS A 133 -13.31 15.85 -11.23
N LEU A 134 -13.91 15.83 -10.04
CA LEU A 134 -13.28 16.20 -8.78
C LEU A 134 -12.88 14.98 -7.94
N THR A 135 -13.12 13.78 -8.47
CA THR A 135 -12.94 12.54 -7.74
C THR A 135 -11.53 12.03 -7.92
N TYR A 136 -10.91 11.69 -6.80
CA TYR A 136 -9.71 10.89 -6.79
C TYR A 136 -10.09 9.43 -7.05
N HIS A 137 -9.20 8.70 -7.71
CA HIS A 137 -9.37 7.28 -7.98
C HIS A 137 -8.18 6.50 -7.45
N HIS A 138 -8.49 5.38 -6.84
CA HIS A 138 -7.56 4.30 -6.60
C HIS A 138 -7.18 3.59 -7.90
N PHE A 139 -6.02 2.92 -7.88
CA PHE A 139 -5.60 2.05 -8.98
C PHE A 139 -6.18 0.62 -8.87
N PRO A 140 -6.22 -0.13 -9.99
CA PRO A 140 -7.05 -1.34 -10.25
C PRO A 140 -6.90 -2.64 -9.45
N ARG A 141 -6.36 -2.65 -8.22
CA ARG A 141 -6.30 -3.92 -7.46
C ARG A 141 -6.41 -3.73 -5.96
N GLU A 142 -7.59 -4.04 -5.45
CA GLU A 142 -7.92 -4.03 -4.04
C GLU A 142 -8.17 -5.44 -3.51
N VAL A 143 -7.64 -5.70 -2.32
CA VAL A 143 -7.97 -6.85 -1.49
C VAL A 143 -8.56 -6.30 -0.20
N TRP A 144 -9.85 -6.52 -0.01
CA TRP A 144 -10.56 -6.08 1.20
C TRP A 144 -10.54 -7.22 2.23
N GLU A 145 -9.84 -6.98 3.33
CA GLU A 145 -9.83 -7.81 4.53
C GLU A 145 -11.02 -7.42 5.40
N HIS A 146 -11.96 -8.34 5.59
CA HIS A 146 -13.12 -8.11 6.45
C HIS A 146 -13.67 -9.40 7.05
N ASP A 147 -14.35 -9.28 8.18
CA ASP A 147 -14.92 -10.35 8.95
C ASP A 147 -16.31 -10.70 8.41
N VAL A 148 -16.51 -12.00 8.20
CA VAL A 148 -17.80 -12.59 7.84
C VAL A 148 -18.07 -13.71 8.83
N ASP A 149 -19.17 -13.59 9.59
CA ASP A 149 -19.58 -14.57 10.60
C ASP A 149 -18.47 -14.90 11.62
N GLY A 150 -17.68 -13.90 12.00
CA GLY A 150 -16.58 -14.04 12.96
C GLY A 150 -15.31 -14.69 12.40
N ASN A 151 -15.18 -14.77 11.06
CA ASN A 151 -13.98 -15.25 10.40
C ASN A 151 -13.46 -14.22 9.40
N THR A 152 -12.17 -13.89 9.48
CA THR A 152 -11.51 -12.97 8.57
C THR A 152 -11.45 -13.54 7.16
N THR A 153 -11.87 -12.73 6.19
CA THR A 153 -11.92 -13.06 4.77
C THR A 153 -11.16 -12.02 3.96
N PHE A 154 -10.51 -12.46 2.88
CA PHE A 154 -9.81 -11.59 1.94
C PHE A 154 -10.55 -11.63 0.60
N ARG A 155 -11.27 -10.55 0.29
CA ARG A 155 -12.00 -10.40 -0.96
C ARG A 155 -11.17 -9.65 -1.99
N VAL A 156 -10.90 -10.27 -3.13
CA VAL A 156 -10.34 -9.57 -4.29
C VAL A 156 -11.49 -8.83 -5.01
N CYS A 157 -11.31 -7.53 -5.21
CA CYS A 157 -12.31 -6.65 -5.82
C CYS A 157 -12.33 -6.72 -7.35
N ASP A 158 -13.31 -6.09 -7.99
CA ASP A 158 -13.61 -6.15 -9.43
C ASP A 158 -12.51 -5.59 -10.37
N GLY A 159 -11.48 -4.99 -9.81
CA GLY A 159 -10.38 -4.39 -10.55
C GLY A 159 -10.65 -2.99 -11.10
N SER A 160 -11.79 -2.36 -10.80
CA SER A 160 -12.07 -0.97 -11.19
C SER A 160 -11.24 0.06 -10.41
N GLY A 161 -10.66 -0.37 -9.28
CA GLY A 161 -10.04 0.48 -8.27
C GLY A 161 -11.05 1.07 -7.27
N GLU A 162 -12.34 1.19 -7.64
CA GLU A 162 -13.40 1.82 -6.84
C GLU A 162 -14.66 0.93 -6.76
N ASP A 163 -14.46 -0.37 -6.53
CA ASP A 163 -15.50 -1.41 -6.50
C ASP A 163 -16.62 -1.05 -5.48
N PRO A 164 -17.89 -0.88 -5.90
CA PRO A 164 -19.01 -0.60 -4.99
C PRO A 164 -19.24 -1.66 -3.91
N ASP A 165 -18.82 -2.90 -4.14
CA ASP A 165 -19.13 -4.07 -3.31
C ASP A 165 -17.98 -4.47 -2.37
N CYS A 166 -16.85 -3.75 -2.41
CA CYS A 166 -15.70 -3.92 -1.51
C CYS A 166 -15.70 -2.85 -0.40
N CYS A 167 -14.53 -2.30 0.01
CA CYS A 167 -14.48 -1.32 1.10
C CYS A 167 -15.36 -0.11 0.79
N ARG A 168 -15.56 0.26 -0.48
CA ARG A 168 -16.43 1.37 -0.87
C ARG A 168 -17.92 1.15 -0.54
N SER A 169 -18.33 -0.08 -0.23
CA SER A 169 -19.67 -0.42 0.28
C SER A 169 -19.89 0.09 1.70
N VAL A 170 -18.81 0.34 2.46
CA VAL A 170 -18.89 0.79 3.85
C VAL A 170 -19.52 2.18 3.90
N PHE A 171 -20.64 2.27 4.62
CA PHE A 171 -21.37 3.51 4.77
C PHE A 171 -20.57 4.52 5.59
N ALA A 172 -20.57 5.79 5.17
CA ALA A 172 -19.71 6.82 5.74
C ALA A 172 -19.85 7.03 7.26
N LEU A 173 -21.02 6.72 7.84
CA LEU A 173 -21.23 6.81 9.30
C LEU A 173 -20.57 5.67 10.09
N PHE A 174 -20.16 4.59 9.44
CA PHE A 174 -19.51 3.43 10.07
C PHE A 174 -17.99 3.43 9.90
N LEU A 175 -17.41 4.43 9.25
CA LEU A 175 -15.96 4.52 9.07
C LEU A 175 -15.24 4.63 10.42
N SER A 176 -14.17 3.86 10.58
CA SER A 176 -13.40 3.67 11.81
C SER A 176 -11.95 4.07 11.59
N ALA A 177 -11.44 4.94 12.46
CA ALA A 177 -10.01 5.23 12.54
C ALA A 177 -9.22 4.14 13.28
N SER A 178 -9.92 3.29 14.06
CA SER A 178 -9.29 2.19 14.79
C SER A 178 -8.93 1.04 13.85
N ASP A 179 -9.81 0.76 12.88
CA ASP A 179 -9.63 -0.32 11.89
C ASP A 179 -8.43 -0.02 10.98
N HIS A 180 -8.01 1.25 10.91
CA HIS A 180 -6.81 1.67 10.21
C HIS A 180 -5.50 1.17 10.82
N LEU A 181 -5.50 0.70 12.07
CA LEU A 181 -4.28 0.30 12.78
C LEU A 181 -3.99 -1.20 12.68
N THR A 182 -4.91 -2.00 12.13
CA THR A 182 -4.76 -3.46 12.08
C THR A 182 -4.87 -3.96 10.65
N TYR A 183 -3.94 -4.84 10.26
CA TYR A 183 -3.91 -5.48 8.95
C TYR A 183 -3.33 -6.88 9.09
N MET A 184 -3.99 -7.88 8.51
CA MET A 184 -3.58 -9.30 8.58
C MET A 184 -3.41 -9.80 10.01
N GLY A 185 -4.25 -9.32 10.93
CA GLY A 185 -4.15 -9.62 12.36
C GLY A 185 -2.96 -8.99 13.09
N VAL A 186 -2.22 -8.09 12.44
CA VAL A 186 -1.08 -7.36 13.02
C VAL A 186 -1.47 -5.92 13.25
N GLU A 187 -1.22 -5.42 14.46
CA GLU A 187 -1.28 -3.99 14.75
C GLU A 187 -0.06 -3.30 14.13
N ILE A 188 -0.29 -2.43 13.14
CA ILE A 188 0.72 -1.63 12.44
C ILE A 188 0.72 -0.22 13.02
N ALA A 189 0.97 -0.14 14.33
CA ALA A 189 1.13 1.10 15.08
C ALA A 189 2.32 0.99 16.03
N ALA A 190 3.05 2.08 16.21
CA ALA A 190 4.14 2.15 17.18
C ALA A 190 4.26 3.58 17.72
N ASP A 191 4.23 3.71 19.04
CA ASP A 191 4.49 4.99 19.73
C ASP A 191 5.99 5.29 19.81
N ASP A 192 6.83 4.25 19.75
CA ASP A 192 8.29 4.34 19.79
C ASP A 192 8.96 3.23 18.97
N TRP A 193 10.17 3.48 18.49
CA TRP A 193 10.91 2.52 17.66
C TRP A 193 11.28 1.24 18.42
N SER A 194 11.34 1.27 19.76
CA SER A 194 11.66 0.10 20.60
C SER A 194 10.57 -0.98 20.57
N THR A 195 9.35 -0.65 20.15
CA THR A 195 8.25 -1.62 20.00
C THR A 195 8.17 -2.20 18.59
N CYS A 196 9.01 -1.75 17.66
CA CYS A 196 9.08 -2.30 16.31
C CYS A 196 9.54 -3.76 16.34
N ARG A 197 8.84 -4.61 15.58
CA ARG A 197 9.18 -6.03 15.44
C ARG A 197 9.11 -6.43 13.98
N ILE A 198 9.97 -7.38 13.59
CA ILE A 198 9.85 -8.01 12.28
C ILE A 198 8.84 -9.13 12.41
N VAL A 199 7.71 -8.92 11.76
CA VAL A 199 6.63 -9.90 11.72
C VAL A 199 6.73 -10.66 10.42
N MET A 200 7.09 -11.95 10.51
CA MET A 200 7.17 -12.85 9.38
C MET A 200 6.04 -13.87 9.46
N ALA A 201 5.15 -13.89 8.48
CA ALA A 201 4.22 -15.01 8.38
C ALA A 201 4.87 -16.14 7.58
N GLN A 202 4.86 -17.38 8.10
CA GLN A 202 5.23 -18.56 7.29
C GLN A 202 4.27 -18.76 6.10
N SER A 203 3.12 -18.09 6.12
CA SER A 203 2.10 -18.10 5.08
C SER A 203 2.31 -17.07 3.96
N VAL A 204 3.37 -16.23 3.96
CA VAL A 204 3.63 -15.28 2.85
C VAL A 204 3.89 -16.01 1.53
N GLU A 205 4.62 -17.13 1.54
CA GLU A 205 4.86 -17.95 0.34
C GLU A 205 3.53 -18.52 -0.21
N ARG A 206 2.59 -18.87 0.68
CA ARG A 206 1.21 -19.22 0.32
C ARG A 206 0.43 -18.03 -0.22
N LEU A 207 0.46 -16.88 0.45
CA LEU A 207 -0.27 -15.67 0.04
C LEU A 207 0.18 -15.21 -1.35
N GLN A 208 1.47 -15.33 -1.67
CA GLN A 208 2.04 -15.03 -2.99
C GLN A 208 1.51 -16.01 -4.06
N LEU A 209 1.41 -17.31 -3.75
CA LEU A 209 0.74 -18.30 -4.61
C LEU A 209 -0.77 -18.05 -4.77
N TYR A 210 -1.47 -17.62 -3.72
CA TYR A 210 -2.90 -17.26 -3.73
C TYR A 210 -3.20 -15.95 -4.46
N LEU A 211 -2.27 -14.99 -4.49
CA LEU A 211 -2.42 -13.73 -5.22
C LEU A 211 -1.97 -13.85 -6.68
N ALA A 212 -1.09 -14.80 -7.01
CA ALA A 212 -0.73 -15.15 -8.37
C ALA A 212 -1.79 -16.04 -9.06
N SER A 213 -2.64 -16.72 -8.28
CA SER A 213 -3.70 -17.60 -8.77
C SER A 213 -5.05 -16.90 -8.58
N ASN A 214 -5.80 -16.63 -9.63
CA ASN A 214 -7.13 -16.05 -9.51
C ASN A 214 -8.04 -16.96 -8.64
N VAL A 215 -8.31 -16.51 -7.41
CA VAL A 215 -9.28 -17.01 -6.42
C VAL A 215 -8.99 -18.39 -5.81
N ILE A 216 -8.70 -18.42 -4.50
CA ILE A 216 -9.16 -19.47 -3.55
C ILE A 216 -9.35 -18.85 -2.15
N THR A 217 -10.57 -18.87 -1.63
CA THR A 217 -10.88 -18.67 -0.20
C THR A 217 -10.54 -19.94 0.58
N SER A 218 -9.81 -19.83 1.69
CA SER A 218 -9.66 -20.95 2.62
C SER A 218 -9.22 -20.49 4.01
N LYS A 219 -9.94 -21.00 5.02
CA LYS A 219 -9.76 -20.87 6.47
C LYS A 219 -8.38 -21.36 6.94
N ILE A 220 -7.32 -20.60 6.72
CA ILE A 220 -6.01 -20.94 7.27
C ILE A 220 -5.58 -19.77 8.16
N PRO A 221 -5.48 -19.97 9.48
CA PRO A 221 -4.85 -18.96 10.33
C PRO A 221 -3.44 -18.68 9.77
N VAL A 222 -3.16 -17.40 9.54
CA VAL A 222 -1.82 -16.94 9.19
C VAL A 222 -0.97 -17.18 10.44
N ASP A 223 -0.09 -18.19 10.41
CA ASP A 223 0.88 -18.40 11.48
C ASP A 223 1.92 -17.29 11.41
N ILE A 224 1.70 -16.29 12.26
CA ILE A 224 2.54 -15.11 12.40
C ILE A 224 3.68 -15.42 13.36
N ILE A 225 4.91 -15.40 12.86
CA ILE A 225 6.12 -15.50 13.68
C ILE A 225 6.68 -14.10 13.86
N ILE A 226 6.82 -13.68 15.12
CA ILE A 226 7.48 -12.44 15.48
C ILE A 226 8.94 -12.76 15.74
N ALA A 227 9.83 -12.30 14.87
CA ALA A 227 11.27 -12.42 15.08
C ALA A 227 11.71 -11.38 16.13
N ASP A 228 12.22 -11.85 17.27
CA ASP A 228 12.75 -10.99 18.32
C ASP A 228 14.21 -10.58 18.01
N HIS A 229 14.60 -9.36 18.37
CA HIS A 229 15.91 -8.79 18.03
C HIS A 229 17.10 -9.44 18.78
N SER A 230 16.88 -10.50 19.57
CA SER A 230 17.82 -11.04 20.54
C SER A 230 18.66 -12.25 20.07
N VAL A 231 18.60 -12.67 18.81
CA VAL A 231 19.43 -13.79 18.32
C VAL A 231 20.12 -13.46 16.99
N GLN A 232 21.08 -12.54 17.03
CA GLN A 232 22.28 -12.68 16.21
C GLN A 232 23.27 -13.54 16.98
N THR A 233 23.17 -14.87 16.84
CA THR A 233 24.31 -15.74 17.19
C THR A 233 25.34 -15.60 16.09
N ASP A 234 26.47 -14.98 16.41
CA ASP A 234 27.69 -15.01 15.60
C ASP A 234 28.08 -16.47 15.30
N PRO A 235 28.19 -16.89 14.03
CA PRO A 235 28.79 -18.16 13.68
C PRO A 235 30.31 -17.97 13.57
N SER A 236 30.99 -17.74 14.69
CA SER A 236 32.47 -17.70 14.72
C SER A 236 33.06 -17.89 16.12
N SER A 237 32.87 -19.08 16.71
CA SER A 237 33.86 -19.59 17.67
C SER A 237 33.89 -21.13 17.66
N SER A 238 34.42 -21.67 16.56
CA SER A 238 35.01 -23.01 16.54
C SER A 238 36.44 -22.88 16.03
N SER A 239 37.39 -22.74 16.96
CA SER A 239 38.83 -23.01 16.82
C SER A 239 39.42 -23.18 18.21
#